data_AF-A0AAN6WH81-F1
#
_entry.id   AF-A0AAN6WH81-F1
#
_cell.length_a   1.000
_cell.length_b   1.000
_cell.length_c   1.000
_cell.angle_alpha   90.00
_cell.angle_beta   90.00
_cell.angle_gamma   90.00
#
_symmetry.space_group_name_H-M   'P 1'
#
loop_
_entity.id
_entity.type
_entity.pdbx_description
1 polymer ?
#
loop_
_entity_poly.entity_id
_entity_poly.type
_entity_poly.pdbx_seq_one_letter_code
_entity_poly.pdbx_strand_id
1 'polypeptide(L)'
;ERAFRASRWFTRGWTLQELLAPTSVEFFSREAVYPGDRTTLEQVIHDVTGIPLEVLRNGPLSDFSVHDRMAWIEKRTTTREEDMAYSLFGIFDVQLPLLYSEGKQQAFRRLREEISKASKSKQILDEAEVRCLADLRVTDPRHDKKRIETAKSGLLKDSYR
;
A
#
# COMPACT_ATOMS: atom_id res chain seq x y z
N GLU A 1 -31.41 2.57 -0.69
CA GLU A 1 -30.28 3.35 -0.16
C GLU A 1 -30.13 3.33 1.37
N ARG A 2 -31.15 3.71 2.17
CA ARG A 2 -31.04 3.78 3.65
C ARG A 2 -30.54 2.50 4.33
N ALA A 3 -31.03 1.34 3.90
CA ALA A 3 -30.59 0.04 4.44
C ALA A 3 -29.12 -0.29 4.10
N PHE A 4 -28.64 0.14 2.93
CA PHE A 4 -27.24 -0.02 2.54
C PHE A 4 -26.34 0.87 3.40
N ARG A 5 -26.69 2.16 3.57
CA ARG A 5 -25.96 3.10 4.44
C ARG A 5 -25.84 2.61 5.89
N ALA A 6 -26.88 1.95 6.41
CA ALA A 6 -26.91 1.40 7.76
C ALA A 6 -26.34 -0.03 7.88
N SER A 7 -25.77 -0.58 6.79
CA SER A 7 -25.27 -1.95 6.78
C SER A 7 -24.09 -2.13 7.74
N ARG A 8 -24.12 -3.21 8.52
CA ARG A 8 -22.98 -3.65 9.36
C ARG A 8 -21.72 -3.91 8.56
N TRP A 9 -21.82 -4.08 7.23
CA TRP A 9 -20.65 -4.26 6.38
C TRP A 9 -19.69 -3.07 6.47
N PHE A 10 -20.20 -1.84 6.57
CA PHE A 10 -19.37 -0.63 6.70
C PHE A 10 -18.70 -0.44 8.07
N THR A 11 -19.15 -1.19 9.09
CA THR A 11 -18.62 -1.09 10.46
C THR A 11 -17.70 -2.25 10.82
N ARG A 12 -17.43 -3.19 9.91
CA ARG A 12 -16.48 -4.30 10.16
C ARG A 12 -15.07 -3.88 9.74
N GLY A 13 -14.05 -4.27 10.49
CA GLY A 13 -12.65 -3.92 10.18
C GLY A 13 -12.19 -4.48 8.83
N TRP A 14 -12.27 -5.81 8.67
CA TRP A 14 -11.78 -6.52 7.48
C TRP A 14 -12.41 -6.10 6.16
N THR A 15 -13.67 -5.64 6.18
CA THR A 15 -14.35 -5.18 4.96
C THR A 15 -13.72 -3.92 4.37
N LEU A 16 -12.81 -3.25 5.09
CA LEU A 16 -12.00 -2.17 4.53
C LEU A 16 -11.10 -2.68 3.39
N GLN A 17 -10.42 -3.82 3.59
CA GLN A 17 -9.60 -4.42 2.54
C GLN A 17 -10.48 -5.02 1.44
N GLU A 18 -11.59 -5.66 1.80
CA GLU A 18 -12.55 -6.18 0.82
C GLU A 18 -13.10 -5.07 -0.09
N LEU A 19 -13.22 -3.84 0.42
CA LEU A 19 -13.65 -2.67 -0.35
C LEU A 19 -12.55 -2.14 -1.29
N LEU A 20 -11.30 -2.09 -0.81
CA LEU A 20 -10.23 -1.30 -1.42
C LEU A 20 -9.22 -2.11 -2.23
N ALA A 21 -8.98 -3.37 -1.86
CA ALA A 21 -8.01 -4.22 -2.55
C ALA A 21 -8.43 -4.66 -3.96
N PRO A 22 -9.69 -5.08 -4.22
CA PRO A 22 -10.09 -5.50 -5.56
C PRO A 22 -10.42 -4.32 -6.48
N THR A 23 -10.27 -4.53 -7.78
CA THR A 23 -10.57 -3.52 -8.82
C THR A 23 -12.06 -3.23 -8.97
N SER A 24 -12.91 -4.19 -8.60
CA SER A 24 -14.38 -4.08 -8.62
C SER A 24 -14.98 -4.79 -7.40
N VAL A 25 -16.09 -4.26 -6.88
CA VAL A 25 -16.84 -4.83 -5.76
C VAL A 25 -18.31 -4.69 -6.07
N GLU A 26 -19.04 -5.80 -6.06
CA GLU A 26 -20.48 -5.86 -6.20
C GLU A 26 -21.12 -6.11 -4.83
N PHE A 27 -22.21 -5.40 -4.54
CA PHE A 27 -22.93 -5.57 -3.30
C PHE A 27 -24.21 -6.37 -3.53
N PHE A 28 -24.56 -7.21 -2.57
CA PHE A 28 -25.80 -7.97 -2.57
C PHE A 28 -26.45 -7.89 -1.18
N SER A 29 -27.78 -7.77 -1.15
CA SER A 29 -28.53 -7.96 0.09
C SER A 29 -28.60 -9.45 0.46
N ARG A 30 -29.05 -9.74 1.68
CA ARG A 30 -29.27 -11.13 2.12
C ARG A 30 -30.34 -11.84 1.26
N GLU A 31 -31.28 -11.07 0.72
CA GLU A 31 -32.33 -11.51 -0.18
C GLU A 31 -31.86 -11.60 -1.65
N ALA A 32 -30.54 -11.58 -1.88
CA ALA A 32 -29.88 -11.64 -3.20
C ALA A 32 -30.25 -10.49 -4.15
N VAL A 33 -30.72 -9.36 -3.60
CA VAL A 33 -30.98 -8.15 -4.40
C VAL A 33 -29.67 -7.42 -4.62
N TYR A 34 -29.36 -7.08 -5.88
CA TYR A 34 -28.20 -6.28 -6.27
C TYR A 34 -28.49 -4.78 -6.14
N PRO A 35 -27.93 -4.07 -5.14
CA PRO A 35 -28.16 -2.64 -4.96
C PRO A 35 -27.24 -1.80 -5.84
N GLY A 36 -26.14 -2.38 -6.34
CA GLY A 36 -25.10 -1.69 -7.11
C GLY A 36 -23.70 -2.22 -6.79
N ASP A 37 -22.72 -1.62 -7.44
CA ASP A 37 -21.29 -1.84 -7.25
C ASP A 37 -20.60 -0.63 -6.59
N ARG A 38 -19.30 -0.74 -6.33
CA ARG A 38 -18.51 0.34 -5.72
C ARG A 38 -18.55 1.64 -6.54
N THR A 39 -18.64 1.56 -7.86
CA THR A 39 -18.61 2.73 -8.75
C THR A 39 -19.95 3.46 -8.69
N THR A 40 -21.04 2.74 -8.86
CA THR A 40 -22.42 3.26 -8.83
C THR A 40 -22.83 3.75 -7.45
N LEU A 41 -22.20 3.23 -6.39
CA LEU A 41 -22.46 3.60 -4.99
C LEU A 41 -21.33 4.45 -4.37
N GLU A 42 -20.37 4.95 -5.14
CA GLU A 42 -19.15 5.59 -4.62
C GLU A 42 -19.46 6.77 -3.67
N GLN A 43 -20.45 7.60 -4.02
CA GLN A 43 -20.85 8.74 -3.18
C GLN A 43 -21.42 8.27 -1.84
N VAL A 44 -22.27 7.23 -1.88
CA VAL A 44 -22.87 6.66 -0.66
C VAL A 44 -21.79 6.04 0.23
N ILE A 45 -20.82 5.35 -0.36
CA ILE A 45 -19.71 4.73 0.35
C ILE A 45 -18.82 5.82 0.96
N HIS A 46 -18.50 6.87 0.21
CA HIS A 46 -17.76 8.02 0.71
C HIS A 46 -18.44 8.65 1.92
N ASP A 47 -19.72 8.97 1.83
CA ASP A 47 -20.48 9.60 2.92
C ASP A 47 -20.45 8.76 4.22
N VAL A 48 -20.55 7.43 4.08
CA VAL A 48 -20.61 6.51 5.23
C VAL A 48 -19.23 6.28 5.85
N THR A 49 -18.20 6.11 5.01
CA THR A 49 -16.88 5.65 5.45
C THR A 49 -15.86 6.77 5.62
N GLY A 50 -16.06 7.92 4.96
CA GLY A 50 -15.07 8.99 4.84
C GLY A 50 -13.93 8.67 3.87
N ILE A 51 -14.00 7.57 3.13
CA ILE A 51 -12.98 7.20 2.15
C ILE A 51 -13.10 8.12 0.92
N PRO A 52 -12.02 8.78 0.47
CA PRO A 52 -12.05 9.68 -0.69
C PRO A 52 -12.50 8.97 -1.97
N LEU A 53 -13.17 9.70 -2.87
CA LEU A 53 -13.68 9.14 -4.14
C LEU A 53 -12.54 8.64 -5.03
N GLU A 54 -11.39 9.30 -4.99
CA GLU A 54 -10.17 8.91 -5.72
C GLU A 54 -9.74 7.50 -5.32
N VAL A 55 -9.81 7.18 -4.02
CA VAL A 55 -9.49 5.84 -3.50
C VAL A 55 -10.52 4.81 -3.98
N LEU A 56 -11.82 5.13 -3.93
CA LEU A 56 -12.89 4.25 -4.41
C LEU A 56 -12.81 3.99 -5.93
N ARG A 57 -12.19 4.90 -6.67
CA ARG A 57 -11.91 4.80 -8.11
C ARG A 57 -10.59 4.10 -8.44
N ASN A 58 -10.01 3.36 -7.49
CA ASN A 58 -8.72 2.67 -7.61
C ASN A 58 -7.49 3.60 -7.68
N GLY A 59 -7.58 4.82 -7.13
CA GLY A 59 -6.43 5.69 -6.95
C GLY A 59 -5.40 5.05 -6.00
N PRO A 60 -4.10 5.33 -6.19
CA PRO A 60 -3.05 4.74 -5.36
C PRO A 60 -3.16 5.22 -3.91
N LEU A 61 -3.21 4.26 -2.98
CA LEU A 61 -3.33 4.56 -1.54
C LEU A 61 -2.12 5.33 -0.98
N SER A 62 -0.97 5.25 -1.66
CA SER A 62 0.26 5.96 -1.29
C SER A 62 0.14 7.49 -1.38
N ASP A 63 -0.84 8.00 -2.14
CA ASP A 63 -1.08 9.44 -2.28
C ASP A 63 -1.71 10.04 -1.02
N PHE A 64 -2.20 9.19 -0.13
CA PHE A 64 -2.84 9.59 1.13
C PHE A 64 -1.87 9.42 2.31
N SER A 65 -1.94 10.38 3.24
CA SER A 65 -1.07 10.37 4.40
C SER A 65 -1.32 9.14 5.28
N VAL A 66 -0.35 8.81 6.13
CA VAL A 66 -0.53 7.75 7.12
C VAL A 66 -1.72 8.06 8.03
N HIS A 67 -1.92 9.34 8.36
CA HIS A 67 -3.05 9.76 9.20
C HIS A 67 -4.40 9.50 8.52
N ASP A 68 -4.55 9.88 7.26
CA ASP A 68 -5.80 9.70 6.52
C ASP A 68 -6.16 8.21 6.39
N ARG A 69 -5.17 7.38 6.04
CA ARG A 69 -5.37 5.93 5.91
C ARG A 69 -5.72 5.27 7.24
N MET A 70 -5.14 5.74 8.34
CA MET A 70 -5.50 5.28 9.69
C MET A 70 -6.93 5.70 10.05
N ALA A 71 -7.41 6.87 9.62
CA ALA A 71 -8.76 7.33 9.92
C ALA A 71 -9.85 6.40 9.34
N TRP A 72 -9.57 5.69 8.25
CA TRP A 72 -10.53 4.76 7.61
C TRP A 72 -10.94 3.56 8.49
N ILE A 73 -10.19 3.25 9.55
CA ILE A 73 -10.55 2.20 10.51
C ILE A 73 -11.33 2.72 11.73
N GLU A 74 -11.36 4.04 11.98
CA GLU A 74 -11.85 4.59 13.26
C GLU A 74 -13.32 4.26 13.56
N LYS A 75 -14.17 4.27 12.52
CA LYS A 75 -15.60 3.94 12.64
C LYS A 75 -15.89 2.44 12.54
N ARG A 76 -14.85 1.60 12.45
CA ARG A 76 -14.96 0.16 12.29
C ARG A 76 -14.70 -0.57 13.60
N THR A 77 -15.17 -1.80 13.66
CA THR A 77 -15.11 -2.68 14.82
C THR A 77 -14.67 -4.07 14.38
N THR A 78 -14.00 -4.77 15.27
CA THR A 78 -13.53 -6.14 15.05
C THR A 78 -13.85 -7.01 16.25
N THR A 79 -13.96 -8.31 16.02
CA THR A 79 -14.23 -9.28 17.10
C THR A 79 -13.02 -9.43 18.01
N ARG A 80 -11.82 -9.52 17.44
CA ARG A 80 -10.56 -9.48 18.17
C ARG A 80 -10.01 -8.06 18.08
N GLU A 81 -9.55 -7.51 19.19
CA GLU A 81 -9.16 -6.10 19.23
C GLU A 81 -7.92 -5.80 18.39
N GLU A 82 -7.03 -6.79 18.21
CA GLU A 82 -5.82 -6.71 17.40
C GLU A 82 -6.14 -6.62 15.90
N ASP A 83 -7.28 -7.18 15.46
CA ASP A 83 -7.72 -7.12 14.07
C ASP A 83 -7.95 -5.68 13.59
N MET A 84 -8.16 -4.72 14.51
CA MET A 84 -8.20 -3.30 14.16
C MET A 84 -6.89 -2.84 13.52
N ALA A 85 -5.75 -3.36 13.97
CA ALA A 85 -4.46 -3.09 13.37
C ALA A 85 -4.21 -4.01 12.17
N TYR A 86 -4.55 -5.30 12.28
CA TYR A 86 -4.25 -6.28 11.22
C TYR A 86 -5.04 -6.04 9.93
N SER A 87 -6.26 -5.54 10.04
CA SER A 87 -7.07 -5.12 8.88
C SER A 87 -6.48 -3.93 8.12
N LEU A 88 -5.44 -3.26 8.63
CA LEU A 88 -4.73 -2.19 7.93
C LEU A 88 -3.48 -2.65 7.17
N PHE A 89 -3.06 -3.91 7.31
CA PHE A 89 -1.80 -4.38 6.70
C PHE A 89 -1.76 -4.16 5.18
N GLY A 90 -2.82 -4.57 4.47
CA GLY A 90 -2.92 -4.35 3.02
C GLY A 90 -3.07 -2.88 2.62
N ILE A 91 -3.55 -2.01 3.51
CA ILE A 91 -3.69 -0.56 3.27
C ILE A 91 -2.34 0.15 3.31
N PHE A 92 -1.41 -0.39 4.11
CA PHE A 92 -0.06 0.12 4.27
C PHE A 92 1.01 -0.68 3.53
N ASP A 93 0.62 -1.76 2.84
CA ASP A 93 1.54 -2.69 2.18
C ASP A 93 2.64 -3.20 3.13
N VAL A 94 2.23 -3.59 4.35
CA VAL A 94 3.15 -4.14 5.37
C VAL A 94 2.88 -5.62 5.60
N GLN A 95 3.93 -6.36 5.89
CA GLN A 95 3.87 -7.78 6.24
C GLN A 95 4.29 -7.97 7.69
N LEU A 96 3.36 -8.44 8.53
CA LEU A 96 3.57 -8.65 9.95
C LEU A 96 2.90 -9.97 10.38
N PRO A 97 3.52 -10.74 11.29
CA PRO A 97 2.87 -11.92 11.83
C PRO A 97 1.69 -11.53 12.74
N LEU A 98 0.58 -12.26 12.61
CA LEU A 98 -0.59 -12.12 13.48
C LEU A 98 -0.27 -12.75 14.83
N LEU A 99 -0.21 -11.93 15.87
CA LEU A 99 0.00 -12.35 17.25
C LEU A 99 -1.25 -12.03 18.06
N TYR A 100 -2.18 -12.97 18.15
CA TYR A 100 -3.32 -12.81 19.04
C TYR A 100 -2.85 -12.91 20.50
N SER A 101 -3.53 -12.22 21.41
CA SER A 101 -3.17 -12.00 22.82
C SER A 101 -2.07 -10.97 23.08
N GLU A 102 -1.50 -10.35 22.03
CA GLU A 102 -0.59 -9.22 22.24
C GLU A 102 -1.34 -7.95 22.68
N GLY A 103 -2.64 -7.88 22.38
CA GLY A 103 -3.51 -6.76 22.68
C GLY A 103 -3.46 -5.64 21.64
N LYS A 104 -4.54 -4.87 21.56
CA LYS A 104 -4.74 -3.85 20.50
C LYS A 104 -3.62 -2.83 20.41
N GLN A 105 -3.17 -2.29 21.55
CA GLN A 105 -2.16 -1.24 21.60
C GLN A 105 -0.82 -1.72 21.02
N GLN A 106 -0.45 -2.95 21.37
CA GLN A 106 0.78 -3.59 20.93
C GLN A 106 0.73 -3.92 19.43
N ALA A 107 -0.40 -4.40 18.93
CA ALA A 107 -0.61 -4.61 17.50
C ALA A 107 -0.47 -3.31 16.68
N PHE A 108 -1.07 -2.21 17.15
CA PHE A 108 -0.91 -0.89 16.52
C PHE A 108 0.52 -0.35 16.61
N ARG A 109 1.23 -0.61 17.71
CA ARG A 109 2.64 -0.23 17.85
C ARG A 109 3.50 -0.90 16.77
N ARG A 110 3.37 -2.22 16.61
CA ARG A 110 4.09 -2.98 15.58
C ARG A 110 3.76 -2.51 14.17
N LEU A 111 2.47 -2.26 13.89
CA LEU A 111 2.03 -1.69 12.62
C LEU A 111 2.75 -0.36 12.32
N ARG A 112 2.76 0.58 13.26
CA ARG A 112 3.42 1.89 13.09
C ARG A 112 4.93 1.76 12.90
N GLU A 113 5.57 0.83 13.61
CA GLU A 113 7.00 0.54 13.45
C GLU A 113 7.32 0.07 12.02
N GLU A 114 6.53 -0.84 11.47
CA GLU A 114 6.73 -1.30 10.09
C GLU A 114 6.42 -0.24 9.04
N ILE A 115 5.36 0.57 9.23
CA ILE A 115 5.07 1.71 8.35
C ILE A 115 6.27 2.67 8.32
N SER A 116 6.86 2.95 9.48
CA SER A 116 8.04 3.81 9.58
C SER A 116 9.26 3.21 8.85
N LYS A 117 9.50 1.91 9.01
CA LYS A 117 10.58 1.20 8.33
C LYS A 117 10.40 1.21 6.81
N ALA A 118 9.20 0.90 6.32
CA ALA A 118 8.88 0.91 4.89
C ALA A 118 9.02 2.31 4.27
N SER A 119 8.68 3.36 5.02
CA SER A 119 8.86 4.74 4.56
C SER A 119 10.35 5.10 4.43
N LYS A 120 11.18 4.67 5.38
CA LYS A 120 12.64 4.89 5.33
C LYS A 120 13.31 4.11 4.22
N SER A 121 12.91 2.85 3.99
CA SER A 121 13.45 2.06 2.89
C SER A 121 13.12 2.68 1.54
N LYS A 122 11.89 3.19 1.36
CA LYS A 122 11.51 3.91 0.13
C LYS A 122 12.35 5.17 -0.11
N GLN A 123 12.63 5.95 0.93
CA GLN A 123 13.54 7.10 0.83
C GLN A 123 14.97 6.70 0.44
N ILE A 124 15.50 5.62 1.03
CA ILE A 124 16.83 5.11 0.70
C ILE A 124 16.87 4.60 -0.74
N LEU A 125 15.83 3.89 -1.19
CA LEU A 125 15.73 3.41 -2.57
C LEU A 125 15.63 4.58 -3.55
N ASP A 126 14.82 5.61 -3.29
CA ASP A 126 14.76 6.79 -4.17
C ASP A 126 16.14 7.45 -4.36
N GLU A 127 16.97 7.54 -3.31
CA GLU A 127 18.31 8.10 -3.47
C GLU A 127 19.35 7.12 -4.04
N ALA A 128 19.31 5.86 -3.62
CA ALA A 128 20.28 4.83 -4.01
C ALA A 128 20.01 4.28 -5.41
N GLU A 129 18.74 4.09 -5.78
CA GLU A 129 18.34 3.75 -7.15
C GLU A 129 18.60 4.93 -8.09
N VAL A 130 18.39 6.19 -7.70
CA VAL A 130 18.81 7.33 -8.54
C VAL A 130 20.32 7.34 -8.74
N ARG A 131 21.14 7.05 -7.71
CA ARG A 131 22.60 6.94 -7.85
C ARG A 131 23.03 5.74 -8.71
N CYS A 132 22.53 4.54 -8.44
CA CYS A 132 22.83 3.33 -9.22
C CYS A 132 22.31 3.41 -10.66
N LEU A 133 21.11 3.97 -10.89
CA LEU A 133 20.56 4.18 -12.23
C LEU A 133 21.27 5.31 -12.96
N ALA A 134 21.75 6.35 -12.27
CA ALA A 134 22.63 7.36 -12.87
C ALA A 134 23.95 6.73 -13.34
N ASP A 135 24.53 5.81 -12.56
CA ASP A 135 25.71 5.06 -12.97
C ASP A 135 25.41 4.08 -14.14
N LEU A 136 24.17 3.59 -14.26
CA LEU A 136 23.75 2.73 -15.38
C LEU A 136 23.31 3.50 -16.64
N ARG A 137 22.96 4.79 -16.56
CA ARG A 137 22.34 5.55 -17.68
C ARG A 137 23.21 6.64 -18.34
N VAL A 138 24.49 6.77 -18.01
CA VAL A 138 25.31 7.87 -18.58
C VAL A 138 26.42 7.42 -19.53
N THR A 139 26.50 6.14 -19.90
CA THR A 139 27.36 5.73 -21.01
C THR A 139 26.54 5.20 -22.18
N ASP A 140 26.42 6.00 -23.24
CA ASP A 140 26.22 5.42 -24.58
C ASP A 140 27.33 4.37 -24.73
N PRO A 141 27.03 3.11 -25.10
CA PRO A 141 28.04 2.07 -25.26
C PRO A 141 29.21 2.49 -26.18
N ARG A 142 29.01 3.48 -27.07
CA ARG A 142 30.04 4.07 -27.92
C ARG A 142 31.05 4.96 -27.16
N HIS A 143 30.68 5.48 -25.99
CA HIS A 143 31.56 6.24 -25.10
C HIS A 143 32.31 5.36 -24.09
N ASP A 144 31.82 4.14 -23.80
CA ASP A 144 32.53 3.20 -22.93
C ASP A 144 33.89 2.80 -23.49
N LYS A 145 33.99 2.58 -24.81
CA LYS A 145 35.26 2.29 -25.48
C LYS A 145 36.29 3.41 -25.29
N LYS A 146 35.88 4.66 -25.52
CA LYS A 146 36.76 5.83 -25.31
C LYS A 146 37.19 5.94 -23.85
N ARG A 147 36.28 5.69 -22.91
CA ARG A 147 36.57 5.75 -21.47
C ARG A 147 37.58 4.67 -21.05
N ILE A 148 37.41 3.43 -21.51
CA ILE A 148 38.35 2.31 -21.29
C ILE A 148 39.73 2.63 -21.88
N GLU A 149 39.77 3.20 -23.09
CA GLU A 149 41.02 3.59 -23.76
C GLU A 149 41.74 4.75 -23.02
N THR A 150 41.01 5.77 -22.54
CA THR A 150 41.59 6.89 -21.79
C THR A 150 42.00 6.55 -20.36
N ALA A 151 41.32 5.60 -19.70
CA ALA A 151 41.61 5.22 -18.32
C ALA A 151 42.92 4.45 -18.16
N LYS A 152 43.59 4.05 -19.26
CA LYS A 152 44.84 3.27 -19.26
C LYS A 152 44.84 2.15 -18.21
N SER A 153 43.68 1.54 -17.95
CA SER A 153 43.65 0.26 -17.26
C SER A 153 44.07 -0.75 -18.31
N GLY A 154 45.38 -0.94 -18.38
CA GLY A 154 45.98 -1.94 -19.24
C GLY A 154 45.30 -3.26 -18.95
N LEU A 155 44.62 -3.81 -19.96
CA LEU A 155 44.54 -5.25 -20.12
C LEU A 155 45.98 -5.74 -20.01
N LEU A 156 46.27 -6.32 -18.84
CA LEU A 156 47.56 -6.87 -18.42
C LEU A 156 48.14 -7.66 -19.60
N LYS A 157 49.13 -7.04 -20.24
CA LYS A 157 49.74 -7.48 -21.50
C LYS A 157 50.52 -8.80 -21.36
N ASP A 158 50.57 -9.35 -20.15
CA ASP A 158 51.26 -10.61 -19.82
C ASP A 158 50.33 -11.65 -19.14
N SER A 159 49.00 -11.52 -19.25
CA SER A 159 48.04 -12.45 -18.60
C SER A 159 47.90 -13.80 -19.31
N TYR A 160 48.47 -13.96 -20.50
CA TYR A 160 48.43 -15.20 -21.25
C TYR A 160 49.85 -15.70 -21.48
N ARG A 161 50.30 -16.58 -20.58
CA ARG A 161 51.27 -17.62 -20.87
C ARG A 161 50.55 -18.96 -20.87
#